data_AF-A0A1I0SNE9-F1
#
_entry.id   AF-A0A1I0SNE9-F1
#
_cell.length_a   1.000
_cell.length_b   1.000
_cell.length_c   1.000
_cell.angle_alpha   90.00
_cell.angle_beta   90.00
_cell.angle_gamma   90.00
#
_symmetry.space_group_name_H-M   'P 1'
#
loop_
_entity.id
_entity.type
_entity.pdbx_description
1 polymer ?
#
loop_
_entity_poly.entity_id
_entity_poly.type
_entity_poly.pdbx_seq_one_letter_code
_entity_poly.pdbx_strand_id
1 'polypeptide(L)'
;MKNVNLATENFSSGKRNYFLDFKRAVNDNRYLCITRSDEQHDGSYKRSTVVVFEQDFHFLIAAMSSLFHSAVYLSQDNLPVADVIRLKGLRVKKGIKSWDPGLRPREKFIAVGSSHMTDAELIAMLIGSGRKDMSAVDLAENILRAVGGRLDVLATQSHRSLSSFSGVGLAKSSAILAALELGRRMCAV
;
A
#
# COMPACT_ATOMS: atom_id res chain seq x y z
N MET A 1 31.78 21.48 23.66
CA MET A 1 30.33 21.13 23.62
C MET A 1 30.21 19.67 23.22
N LYS A 2 29.32 18.89 23.83
CA LYS A 2 29.10 17.47 23.51
C LYS A 2 27.95 17.35 22.50
N ASN A 3 27.92 16.26 21.74
CA ASN A 3 26.78 15.94 20.89
C ASN A 3 25.51 15.82 21.75
N VAL A 4 24.40 16.36 21.25
CA VAL A 4 23.12 16.39 21.98
C VAL A 4 22.17 15.38 21.33
N ASN A 5 21.54 14.52 22.13
CA ASN A 5 20.43 13.69 21.67
C ASN A 5 19.18 14.56 21.56
N LEU A 6 18.59 14.61 20.36
CA LEU A 6 17.35 15.32 20.09
C LEU A 6 16.14 14.40 20.30
N ALA A 7 16.25 13.13 19.91
CA ALA A 7 15.25 12.09 20.13
C ALA A 7 15.92 10.71 20.16
N THR A 8 15.34 9.76 20.90
CA THR A 8 15.81 8.37 20.99
C THR A 8 14.62 7.44 21.02
N GLU A 9 14.70 6.37 20.23
CA GLU A 9 13.81 5.21 20.28
C GLU A 9 14.64 3.95 20.48
N ASN A 10 14.08 2.92 21.14
CA ASN A 10 14.80 1.67 21.36
C ASN A 10 13.86 0.45 21.46
N PHE A 11 14.39 -0.71 21.09
CA PHE A 11 13.71 -2.00 21.24
C PHE A 11 14.74 -3.12 21.44
N SER A 12 14.28 -4.25 21.97
CA SER A 12 15.15 -5.39 22.30
C SER A 12 14.61 -6.69 21.72
N SER A 13 15.50 -7.60 21.35
CA SER A 13 15.19 -8.95 20.89
C SER A 13 16.20 -9.95 21.46
N GLY A 14 15.85 -10.55 22.60
CA GLY A 14 16.76 -11.41 23.36
C GLY A 14 17.95 -10.62 23.90
N LYS A 15 19.18 -11.13 23.69
CA LYS A 15 20.44 -10.49 24.08
C LYS A 15 20.85 -9.29 23.21
N ARG A 16 19.97 -8.83 22.33
CA ARG A 16 20.26 -7.77 21.34
C ARG A 16 19.40 -6.56 21.63
N ASN A 17 20.05 -5.41 21.78
CA ASN A 17 19.39 -4.14 22.03
C ASN A 17 19.65 -3.20 20.85
N TYR A 18 18.60 -2.55 20.37
CA TYR A 18 18.67 -1.61 19.25
C TYR A 18 18.30 -0.22 19.72
N PHE A 19 19.10 0.76 19.31
CA PHE A 19 18.91 2.18 19.63
C PHE A 19 18.89 2.98 18.32
N LEU A 20 17.91 3.87 18.20
CA LEU A 20 17.76 4.81 17.09
C LEU A 20 17.80 6.21 17.67
N ASP A 21 18.96 6.86 17.56
CA ASP A 21 19.17 8.19 18.11
C ASP A 21 19.23 9.24 17.00
N PHE A 22 18.39 10.27 17.08
CA PHE A 22 18.57 11.49 16.30
C PHE A 22 19.37 12.50 17.13
N LYS A 23 20.53 12.90 16.62
CA LYS A 23 21.55 13.67 17.34
C LYS A 23 21.91 14.94 16.61
N ARG A 24 22.39 15.92 17.37
CA ARG A 24 23.02 17.15 16.86
C ARG A 24 24.49 17.18 17.23
N ALA A 25 25.35 17.33 16.23
CA ALA A 25 26.79 17.48 16.39
C ALA A 25 27.15 18.88 16.89
N VAL A 26 28.42 19.05 17.27
CA VAL A 26 28.95 20.33 17.76
C VAL A 26 28.90 21.44 16.69
N ASN A 27 28.99 21.07 15.41
CA ASN A 27 28.88 21.97 14.27
C ASN A 27 27.42 22.21 13.83
N ASP A 28 26.44 21.93 14.69
CA ASP A 28 25.00 22.03 14.46
C ASP A 28 24.40 21.07 13.41
N ASN A 29 25.23 20.27 12.71
CA ASN A 29 24.76 19.22 11.82
C ASN A 29 23.97 18.16 12.58
N ARG A 30 22.86 17.70 12.01
CA ARG A 30 22.05 16.63 12.59
C ARG A 30 22.28 15.31 11.88
N TYR A 31 22.14 14.23 12.62
CA TYR A 31 22.38 12.88 12.11
C TYR A 31 21.58 11.83 12.88
N LEU A 32 21.22 10.77 12.18
CA LEU A 32 20.63 9.56 12.74
C LEU A 32 21.75 8.56 13.05
N CYS A 33 21.62 7.87 14.17
CA CYS A 33 22.54 6.86 14.64
C CYS A 33 21.75 5.61 15.01
N ILE A 34 21.92 4.53 14.25
CA ILE A 34 21.29 3.23 14.52
C ILE A 34 22.36 2.32 15.12
N THR A 35 22.19 1.91 16.37
CA THR A 35 23.15 1.08 17.10
C THR A 35 22.51 -0.24 17.50
N ARG A 36 23.16 -1.35 17.14
CA ARG A 36 22.91 -2.67 17.73
C ARG A 36 23.93 -2.93 18.84
N SER A 37 23.48 -3.37 20.00
CA SER A 37 24.29 -3.72 21.17
C SER A 37 23.99 -5.16 21.56
N ASP A 38 24.93 -6.06 21.28
CA ASP A 38 24.83 -7.50 21.53
C ASP A 38 25.55 -7.85 22.84
N GLU A 39 24.81 -8.36 23.83
CA GLU A 39 25.36 -8.86 25.09
C GLU A 39 26.14 -10.16 24.87
N GLN A 40 27.38 -10.19 25.37
CA GLN A 40 28.31 -11.31 25.26
C GLN A 40 28.19 -12.24 26.48
N HIS A 41 28.79 -13.42 26.38
CA HIS A 41 28.75 -14.42 27.46
C HIS A 41 29.51 -13.99 28.73
N ASP A 42 30.46 -13.07 28.60
CA ASP A 42 31.25 -12.49 29.70
C ASP A 42 30.56 -11.26 30.33
N GLY A 43 29.33 -10.95 29.93
CA GLY A 43 28.58 -9.76 30.39
C GLY A 43 29.02 -8.45 29.73
N SER A 44 30.00 -8.48 28.81
CA SER A 44 30.36 -7.33 27.99
C SER A 44 29.37 -7.10 26.86
N TYR A 45 29.45 -5.95 26.20
CA TYR A 45 28.57 -5.61 25.07
C TYR A 45 29.37 -5.26 23.82
N LYS A 46 29.03 -5.90 22.71
CA LYS A 46 29.56 -5.55 21.38
C LYS A 46 28.59 -4.63 20.67
N ARG A 47 29.03 -3.43 20.30
CA ARG A 47 28.20 -2.45 19.59
C ARG A 47 28.58 -2.33 18.12
N SER A 48 27.57 -2.22 17.27
CA SER A 48 27.71 -1.93 15.84
C SER A 48 26.79 -0.79 15.49
N THR A 49 27.34 0.28 14.91
CA THR A 49 26.63 1.54 14.71
C THR A 49 26.73 1.97 13.26
N VAL A 50 25.60 2.42 12.71
CA VAL A 50 25.50 3.09 11.42
C VAL A 50 25.07 4.53 11.65
N VAL A 51 25.76 5.47 11.01
CA VAL A 51 25.46 6.91 11.09
C VAL A 51 25.06 7.42 9.73
N VAL A 52 24.00 8.21 9.68
CA VAL A 52 23.53 8.89 8.46
C VAL A 52 23.28 10.35 8.79
N PHE A 53 23.78 11.28 7.98
CA PHE A 53 23.56 12.71 8.19
C PHE A 53 22.21 13.16 7.62
N GLU A 54 21.62 14.21 8.19
CA GLU A 54 20.29 14.71 7.81
C GLU A 54 20.17 15.03 6.31
N GLN A 55 21.22 15.57 5.71
CA GLN A 55 21.29 15.85 4.26
C GLN A 55 21.08 14.60 3.39
N ASP A 56 21.43 13.42 3.90
CA ASP A 56 21.34 12.14 3.20
C ASP A 56 20.09 11.33 3.56
N PHE A 57 19.23 11.83 4.46
CA PHE A 57 18.03 11.11 4.92
C PHE A 57 17.09 10.75 3.79
N HIS A 58 16.93 11.63 2.80
CA HIS A 58 16.07 11.36 1.67
C HIS A 58 16.55 10.13 0.86
N PHE A 59 17.87 9.91 0.76
CA PHE A 59 18.43 8.71 0.13
C PHE A 59 18.23 7.48 1.00
N LEU A 60 18.44 7.58 2.32
CA LEU A 60 18.21 6.49 3.26
C LEU A 60 16.76 6.03 3.25
N ILE A 61 15.81 6.96 3.35
CA ILE A 61 14.36 6.67 3.34
C ILE A 61 13.97 6.00 2.02
N ALA A 62 14.49 6.50 0.90
CA ALA A 62 14.23 5.90 -0.41
C ALA A 62 14.80 4.48 -0.50
N ALA A 63 16.03 4.26 -0.02
CA ALA A 63 16.67 2.96 0.01
C ALA A 63 15.93 1.96 0.93
N MET A 64 15.54 2.37 2.13
CA MET A 64 14.76 1.55 3.06
C MET A 64 13.37 1.23 2.50
N SER A 65 12.69 2.20 1.90
CA SER A 65 11.40 1.99 1.23
C SER A 65 11.54 0.96 0.12
N SER A 66 12.54 1.09 -0.76
CA SER A 66 12.80 0.12 -1.82
C SER A 66 13.21 -1.24 -1.29
N LEU A 67 14.04 -1.30 -0.25
CA LEU A 67 14.43 -2.55 0.39
C LEU A 67 13.22 -3.26 0.98
N PHE A 68 12.34 -2.55 1.68
CA PHE A 68 11.14 -3.14 2.27
C PHE A 68 10.11 -3.52 1.22
N HIS A 69 9.95 -2.72 0.17
CA HIS A 69 9.19 -3.13 -1.01
C HIS A 69 9.79 -4.41 -1.61
N SER A 70 11.08 -4.45 -1.89
CA SER A 70 11.75 -5.62 -2.47
C SER A 70 11.69 -6.84 -1.54
N ALA A 71 11.79 -6.65 -0.22
CA ALA A 71 11.72 -7.73 0.75
C ALA A 71 10.30 -8.32 0.85
N VAL A 72 9.27 -7.48 0.69
CA VAL A 72 7.88 -7.91 0.55
C VAL A 72 7.63 -8.53 -0.84
N TYR A 73 8.33 -8.07 -1.87
CA TYR A 73 8.25 -8.53 -3.26
C TYR A 73 9.33 -9.55 -3.67
N LEU A 74 10.06 -10.18 -2.73
CA LEU A 74 10.91 -11.34 -3.01
C LEU A 74 10.09 -12.56 -3.51
N SER A 75 8.78 -12.38 -3.69
CA SER A 75 7.87 -13.27 -4.42
C SER A 75 7.64 -12.91 -5.91
N GLN A 76 8.15 -11.79 -6.47
CA GLN A 76 8.39 -11.56 -7.91
C GLN A 76 8.91 -10.12 -8.21
N ASP A 77 9.99 -10.08 -9.01
CA ASP A 77 10.65 -8.98 -9.75
C ASP A 77 11.28 -7.77 -9.00
N ASN A 78 12.62 -7.72 -9.04
CA ASN A 78 13.50 -6.71 -8.47
C ASN A 78 13.70 -5.47 -9.39
N LEU A 79 13.45 -4.25 -8.88
CA LEU A 79 13.97 -3.01 -9.47
C LEU A 79 14.72 -2.15 -8.41
N PRO A 80 16.04 -1.87 -8.60
CA PRO A 80 16.82 -1.02 -7.69
C PRO A 80 16.48 0.49 -7.75
N VAL A 81 16.74 1.22 -6.66
CA VAL A 81 16.48 2.67 -6.51
C VAL A 81 17.23 3.56 -7.52
N ALA A 82 18.40 3.13 -8.00
CA ALA A 82 19.15 3.87 -9.01
C ALA A 82 18.31 4.09 -10.29
N ASP A 83 17.45 3.12 -10.62
CA ASP A 83 16.55 3.19 -11.76
C ASP A 83 15.29 4.01 -11.45
N VAL A 84 14.87 4.10 -10.18
CA VAL A 84 13.77 4.96 -9.71
C VAL A 84 14.15 6.45 -9.80
N ILE A 85 15.41 6.81 -9.56
CA ILE A 85 15.88 8.21 -9.64
C ILE A 85 15.91 8.71 -11.10
N ARG A 86 16.18 7.83 -12.08
CA ARG A 86 16.04 8.15 -13.51
C ARG A 86 14.59 8.44 -13.94
N LEU A 87 13.60 8.01 -13.16
CA LEU A 87 12.18 8.22 -13.44
C LEU A 87 11.61 9.56 -12.93
N LYS A 88 12.42 10.45 -12.31
CA LYS A 88 11.94 11.77 -11.82
C LYS A 88 11.39 12.71 -12.91
N GLY A 89 11.49 12.34 -14.19
CA GLY A 89 10.82 13.01 -15.32
C GLY A 89 9.50 12.37 -15.78
N LEU A 90 9.07 11.25 -15.19
CA LEU A 90 7.91 10.49 -15.66
C LEU A 90 6.70 10.67 -14.74
N ARG A 91 5.66 11.25 -15.32
CA ARG A 91 4.28 11.33 -14.82
C ARG A 91 3.90 10.00 -14.14
N VAL A 92 3.82 9.98 -12.79
CA VAL A 92 3.40 8.80 -12.05
C VAL A 92 2.02 8.39 -12.58
N LYS A 93 1.94 7.20 -13.21
CA LYS A 93 0.66 6.64 -13.64
C LYS A 93 -0.21 6.54 -12.39
N LYS A 94 -1.37 7.21 -12.37
CA LYS A 94 -2.35 7.12 -11.27
C LYS A 94 -3.43 6.09 -11.62
N GLY A 95 -3.96 5.44 -10.58
CA GLY A 95 -5.06 4.47 -10.68
C GLY A 95 -4.59 3.05 -10.99
N ILE A 96 -5.54 2.12 -11.12
CA ILE A 96 -5.29 0.67 -11.27
C ILE A 96 -4.24 0.32 -12.34
N LYS A 97 -4.11 1.13 -13.40
CA LYS A 97 -3.08 0.95 -14.45
C LYS A 97 -1.62 1.03 -13.93
N SER A 98 -1.42 1.58 -12.74
CA SER A 98 -0.10 1.64 -12.09
C SER A 98 0.16 0.46 -11.16
N TRP A 99 -0.83 -0.37 -10.88
CA TRP A 99 -0.65 -1.57 -10.07
C TRP A 99 0.16 -2.61 -10.86
N ASP A 100 0.75 -3.54 -10.13
CA ASP A 100 1.31 -4.75 -10.73
C ASP A 100 0.25 -5.40 -11.66
N PRO A 101 0.60 -5.80 -12.89
CA PRO A 101 -0.34 -6.45 -13.80
C PRO A 101 -1.15 -7.58 -13.14
N GLY A 102 -0.56 -8.40 -12.29
CA GLY A 102 -1.23 -9.51 -11.60
C GLY A 102 -2.26 -9.06 -10.55
N LEU A 103 -2.20 -7.81 -10.10
CA LEU A 103 -3.14 -7.23 -9.13
C LEU A 103 -4.26 -6.40 -9.77
N ARG A 104 -4.16 -6.10 -11.07
CA ARG A 104 -5.21 -5.33 -11.76
C ARG A 104 -6.42 -6.24 -11.96
N PRO A 105 -7.65 -5.80 -11.63
CA PRO A 105 -8.81 -6.70 -11.62
C PRO A 105 -9.06 -7.47 -12.92
N ARG A 106 -8.88 -6.83 -14.10
CA ARG A 106 -9.13 -7.49 -15.38
C ARG A 106 -8.05 -8.51 -15.72
N GLU A 107 -6.79 -8.14 -15.53
CA GLU A 107 -5.64 -9.00 -15.75
C GLU A 107 -5.62 -10.17 -14.76
N LYS A 108 -5.88 -9.91 -13.47
CA LYS A 108 -6.08 -10.92 -12.42
C LYS A 108 -7.19 -11.90 -12.79
N PHE A 109 -8.36 -11.39 -13.21
CA PHE A 109 -9.48 -12.24 -13.63
C PHE A 109 -9.09 -13.19 -14.77
N ILE A 110 -8.33 -12.71 -15.76
CA ILE A 110 -7.85 -13.54 -16.87
C ILE A 110 -6.82 -14.58 -16.40
N ALA A 111 -5.95 -14.21 -15.46
CA ALA A 111 -4.86 -15.08 -15.00
C ALA A 111 -5.31 -16.19 -14.05
N VAL A 112 -6.18 -15.88 -13.08
CA VAL A 112 -6.56 -16.79 -11.98
C VAL A 112 -8.06 -17.11 -11.91
N GLY A 113 -8.87 -16.51 -12.79
CA GLY A 113 -10.31 -16.77 -12.87
C GLY A 113 -11.15 -16.08 -11.79
N SER A 114 -12.47 -16.25 -11.89
CA SER A 114 -13.45 -15.56 -11.03
C SER A 114 -13.41 -16.01 -9.56
N SER A 115 -12.96 -17.22 -9.26
CA SER A 115 -12.92 -17.76 -7.88
C SER A 115 -11.94 -17.04 -6.95
N HIS A 116 -10.98 -16.30 -7.51
CA HIS A 116 -9.97 -15.55 -6.76
C HIS A 116 -10.27 -14.05 -6.68
N MET A 117 -11.45 -13.63 -7.13
CA MET A 117 -11.86 -12.24 -7.16
C MET A 117 -12.67 -11.91 -5.93
N THR A 118 -12.42 -10.74 -5.36
CA THR A 118 -13.31 -10.17 -4.34
C THR A 118 -14.54 -9.56 -5.02
N ASP A 119 -15.65 -9.45 -4.29
CA ASP A 119 -16.85 -8.76 -4.77
C ASP A 119 -16.54 -7.32 -5.23
N ALA A 120 -15.64 -6.64 -4.52
CA ALA A 120 -15.21 -5.29 -4.88
C ALA A 120 -14.47 -5.27 -6.22
N GLU A 121 -13.58 -6.23 -6.49
CA GLU A 121 -12.88 -6.33 -7.76
C GLU A 121 -13.83 -6.65 -8.92
N LEU A 122 -14.81 -7.53 -8.70
CA LEU A 122 -15.85 -7.84 -9.69
C LEU A 122 -16.70 -6.60 -10.02
N ILE A 123 -17.17 -5.88 -8.99
CA ILE A 123 -17.92 -4.63 -9.18
C ILE A 123 -17.05 -3.57 -9.85
N ALA A 124 -15.77 -3.47 -9.50
CA ALA A 124 -14.81 -2.54 -10.11
C ALA A 124 -14.67 -2.78 -11.63
N MET A 125 -14.69 -4.05 -12.05
CA MET A 125 -14.68 -4.40 -13.47
C MET A 125 -15.93 -3.92 -14.20
N LEU A 126 -17.11 -4.03 -13.57
CA LEU A 126 -18.38 -3.57 -14.14
C LEU A 126 -18.41 -2.05 -14.32
N ILE A 127 -17.94 -1.29 -13.32
CA ILE A 127 -17.98 0.18 -13.38
C ILE A 127 -16.82 0.77 -14.20
N GLY A 128 -15.76 -0.01 -14.42
CA GLY A 128 -14.63 0.27 -15.32
C GLY A 128 -13.67 1.38 -14.91
N SER A 129 -14.13 2.37 -14.15
CA SER A 129 -13.32 3.49 -13.66
C SER A 129 -13.78 4.00 -12.31
N GLY A 130 -12.83 4.53 -11.53
CA GLY A 130 -13.10 5.22 -10.28
C GLY A 130 -13.37 6.72 -10.49
N ARG A 131 -12.89 7.53 -9.55
CA ARG A 131 -12.85 8.99 -9.61
C ARG A 131 -11.39 9.48 -9.61
N LYS A 132 -11.20 10.81 -9.67
CA LYS A 132 -9.88 11.44 -9.67
C LYS A 132 -9.06 11.12 -8.41
N ASP A 133 -9.74 10.95 -7.29
CA ASP A 133 -9.22 10.74 -5.93
C ASP A 133 -9.28 9.28 -5.47
N MET A 134 -9.93 8.39 -6.24
CA MET A 134 -10.31 7.06 -5.76
C MET A 134 -10.34 6.06 -6.91
N SER A 135 -9.76 4.87 -6.74
CA SER A 135 -9.76 3.83 -7.79
C SER A 135 -11.16 3.22 -7.99
N ALA A 136 -11.31 2.39 -9.03
CA ALA A 136 -12.57 1.67 -9.24
C ALA A 136 -12.83 0.63 -8.13
N VAL A 137 -11.76 0.02 -7.59
CA VAL A 137 -11.86 -0.94 -6.48
C VAL A 137 -12.28 -0.23 -5.20
N ASP A 138 -11.64 0.89 -4.86
CA ASP A 138 -12.01 1.69 -3.69
C ASP A 138 -13.47 2.18 -3.75
N LEU A 139 -13.94 2.58 -4.95
CA LEU A 139 -15.33 2.98 -5.17
C LEU A 139 -16.28 1.79 -4.95
N ALA A 140 -15.93 0.61 -5.45
CA ALA A 140 -16.71 -0.61 -5.26
C ALA A 140 -16.78 -1.04 -3.78
N GLU A 141 -15.66 -0.95 -3.05
CA GLU A 141 -15.63 -1.21 -1.61
C GLU A 141 -16.55 -0.28 -0.83
N ASN A 142 -16.59 1.01 -1.19
CA ASN A 142 -17.49 1.96 -0.54
C ASN A 142 -18.97 1.64 -0.79
N ILE A 143 -19.32 1.20 -2.01
CA ILE A 143 -20.68 0.75 -2.34
C ILE A 143 -21.04 -0.49 -1.52
N LEU A 144 -20.16 -1.48 -1.46
CA LEU A 144 -20.38 -2.71 -0.68
C LEU A 144 -20.50 -2.42 0.82
N ARG A 145 -19.67 -1.55 1.36
CA ARG A 145 -19.71 -1.18 2.78
C ARG A 145 -21.04 -0.57 3.18
N ALA A 146 -21.66 0.22 2.30
CA ALA A 146 -22.96 0.84 2.56
C ALA A 146 -24.12 -0.16 2.66
N VAL A 147 -23.97 -1.35 2.08
CA VAL A 147 -24.93 -2.46 2.20
C VAL A 147 -24.44 -3.57 3.12
N GLY A 148 -23.41 -3.31 3.95
CA GLY A 148 -22.86 -4.29 4.88
C GLY A 148 -22.19 -5.50 4.22
N GLY A 149 -21.68 -5.34 3.00
CA GLY A 149 -21.05 -6.42 2.22
C GLY A 149 -22.05 -7.42 1.62
N ARG A 150 -23.35 -7.13 1.66
CA ARG A 150 -24.41 -8.05 1.22
C ARG A 150 -24.84 -7.79 -0.22
N LEU A 151 -24.49 -8.71 -1.12
CA LEU A 151 -24.87 -8.62 -2.54
C LEU A 151 -26.38 -8.72 -2.78
N ASP A 152 -27.10 -9.47 -1.94
CA ASP A 152 -28.56 -9.55 -2.00
C ASP A 152 -29.22 -8.21 -1.66
N VAL A 153 -28.67 -7.46 -0.71
CA VAL A 153 -29.11 -6.11 -0.37
C VAL A 153 -28.70 -5.11 -1.46
N LEU A 154 -27.53 -5.30 -2.09
CA LEU A 154 -27.11 -4.48 -3.22
C LEU A 154 -28.06 -4.63 -4.41
N ALA A 155 -28.54 -5.85 -4.67
CA ALA A 155 -29.43 -6.16 -5.77
C ALA A 155 -30.83 -5.52 -5.65
N THR A 156 -31.25 -5.14 -4.43
CA THR A 156 -32.52 -4.43 -4.19
C THR A 156 -32.38 -2.91 -4.23
N GLN A 157 -31.16 -2.38 -4.40
CA GLN A 157 -30.95 -0.94 -4.45
C GLN A 157 -31.54 -0.30 -5.71
N SER A 158 -32.10 0.89 -5.55
CA SER A 158 -32.55 1.69 -6.69
C SER A 158 -31.38 2.40 -7.37
N HIS A 159 -31.57 2.77 -8.65
CA HIS A 159 -30.66 3.66 -9.37
C HIS A 159 -30.38 4.96 -8.58
N ARG A 160 -31.40 5.53 -7.94
CA ARG A 160 -31.26 6.75 -7.12
C ARG A 160 -30.36 6.52 -5.91
N SER A 161 -30.47 5.37 -5.24
CA SER A 161 -29.60 5.00 -4.10
C SER A 161 -28.14 4.87 -4.56
N LEU A 162 -27.88 4.11 -5.62
CA LEU A 162 -26.54 3.93 -6.17
C LEU A 162 -25.95 5.23 -6.73
N SER A 163 -26.78 6.13 -7.26
CA SER A 163 -26.31 7.41 -7.79
C SER A 163 -25.97 8.45 -6.72
N SER A 164 -26.26 8.16 -5.44
CA SER A 164 -25.79 8.99 -4.32
C SER A 164 -24.28 8.90 -4.13
N PHE A 165 -23.64 7.82 -4.58
CA PHE A 165 -22.19 7.68 -4.57
C PHE A 165 -21.59 8.56 -5.66
N SER A 166 -20.76 9.52 -5.26
CA SER A 166 -20.05 10.38 -6.22
C SER A 166 -19.27 9.51 -7.21
N GLY A 167 -19.43 9.80 -8.50
CA GLY A 167 -18.79 9.05 -9.58
C GLY A 167 -19.52 7.79 -10.01
N VAL A 168 -20.71 7.50 -9.45
CA VAL A 168 -21.64 6.46 -9.91
C VAL A 168 -22.82 7.14 -10.60
N GLY A 169 -22.77 7.22 -11.93
CA GLY A 169 -23.89 7.72 -12.74
C GLY A 169 -24.79 6.61 -13.26
N LEU A 170 -25.66 6.95 -14.20
CA LEU A 170 -26.57 6.00 -14.87
C LEU A 170 -25.84 4.79 -15.44
N ALA A 171 -24.74 5.00 -16.17
CA ALA A 171 -23.99 3.89 -16.78
C ALA A 171 -23.48 2.87 -15.74
N LYS A 172 -22.84 3.35 -14.67
CA LYS A 172 -22.22 2.49 -13.65
C LYS A 172 -23.27 1.79 -12.77
N SER A 173 -24.31 2.52 -12.36
CA SER A 173 -25.40 1.93 -11.57
C SER A 173 -26.19 0.90 -12.36
N SER A 174 -26.52 1.17 -13.64
CA SER A 174 -27.19 0.19 -14.50
C SER A 174 -26.33 -1.06 -14.72
N ALA A 175 -25.01 -0.92 -14.88
CA ALA A 175 -24.11 -2.06 -15.02
C ALA A 175 -24.12 -2.96 -13.77
N ILE A 176 -24.09 -2.38 -12.57
CA ILE A 176 -24.16 -3.12 -11.30
C ILE A 176 -25.50 -3.85 -11.19
N LEU A 177 -26.62 -3.13 -11.37
CA LEU A 177 -27.96 -3.71 -11.23
C LEU A 177 -28.23 -4.81 -12.26
N ALA A 178 -27.80 -4.63 -13.51
CA ALA A 178 -27.95 -5.64 -14.55
C ALA A 178 -27.17 -6.91 -14.21
N ALA A 179 -25.92 -6.79 -13.74
CA ALA A 179 -25.11 -7.94 -13.38
C ALA A 179 -25.71 -8.74 -12.20
N LEU A 180 -26.21 -8.04 -11.18
CA LEU A 180 -26.84 -8.69 -10.02
C LEU A 180 -28.15 -9.37 -10.39
N GLU A 181 -28.97 -8.74 -11.25
CA GLU A 181 -30.21 -9.35 -11.75
C GLU A 181 -29.94 -10.60 -12.59
N LEU A 182 -28.88 -10.60 -13.42
CA LEU A 182 -28.45 -11.81 -14.15
C LEU A 182 -28.07 -12.94 -13.18
N GLY A 183 -27.25 -12.65 -12.16
CA GLY A 183 -26.89 -13.61 -11.13
C GLY A 183 -28.12 -14.18 -10.40
N ARG A 184 -29.07 -13.31 -10.03
CA ARG A 184 -30.33 -13.70 -9.40
C ARG A 184 -31.15 -14.65 -10.27
N ARG A 185 -31.23 -14.40 -11.59
CA ARG A 185 -31.92 -15.27 -12.54
C ARG A 185 -31.24 -16.62 -12.71
N MET A 186 -29.91 -16.66 -12.72
CA MET A 186 -29.15 -17.91 -12.84
C MET A 186 -29.38 -18.84 -11.64
N CYS A 187 -29.52 -18.30 -10.42
CA CYS A 187 -29.79 -19.10 -9.21
C CYS A 187 -31.26 -19.48 -9.03
N ALA A 188 -32.18 -18.89 -9.79
CA ALA A 188 -33.62 -19.16 -9.72
C ALA A 188 -34.06 -20.30 -10.66
N VAL A 189 -33.10 -20.93 -11.36
CA VAL A 189 -33.28 -22.09 -12.24
C VAL A 189 -32.74 -23.33 -11.53
#